data_AF-A0A1J4KIX3-F1
#
_entry.id   AF-A0A1J4KIX3-F1
#
_cell.length_a   1.000
_cell.length_b   1.000
_cell.length_c   1.000
_cell.angle_alpha   90.00
_cell.angle_beta   90.00
_cell.angle_gamma   90.00
#
_symmetry.space_group_name_H-M   'P 1'
#
loop_
_entity.id
_entity.type
_entity.pdbx_description
1 polymer ?
#
loop_
_entity_poly.entity_id
_entity_poly.type
_entity_poly.pdbx_seq_one_letter_code
_entity_poly.pdbx_strand_id
1 'polypeptide(L)'
;MGEESEQVTIFSFLEDDIRSWVEEYIKETDVVSTGETTHPIDVLFAIIAHFYPPLKNETIRRSTDKNRIRSKLKKIRNFFNAYNIPAPEHWLLFVENDETDKEFLQNINLVFVSFQNHILKKELTELTNQQLAVLQEMLNIQEGNRFYRNKLQTILNYVQKNPELPFSSEIIQFITTEPECFKSE
;
A
#
# COMPACT_ATOMS: atom_id res chain seq x y z
N MET A 1 8.42 39.85 -21.69
CA MET A 1 9.20 39.35 -20.54
C MET A 1 8.23 39.31 -19.38
N GLY A 2 7.48 38.22 -19.28
CA GLY A 2 6.59 37.99 -18.15
C GLY A 2 7.40 37.27 -17.10
N GLU A 3 7.59 37.90 -15.94
CA GLU A 3 7.93 37.19 -14.73
C GLU A 3 6.73 36.27 -14.43
N GLU A 4 6.87 34.99 -14.76
CA GLU A 4 6.01 33.97 -14.16
C GLU A 4 6.30 34.04 -12.67
N SER A 5 5.36 34.61 -11.92
CA SER A 5 5.36 34.55 -10.47
C SER A 5 5.41 33.08 -10.08
N GLU A 6 6.57 32.61 -9.64
CA GLU A 6 6.70 31.32 -8.95
C GLU A 6 5.65 31.32 -7.84
N GLN A 7 4.57 30.57 -8.04
CA GLN A 7 3.65 30.26 -6.96
C GLN A 7 4.46 29.45 -5.96
N VAL A 8 4.89 30.10 -4.88
CA VAL A 8 5.47 29.43 -3.72
C VAL A 8 4.41 28.45 -3.24
N THR A 9 4.59 27.18 -3.60
CA THR A 9 3.69 26.12 -3.17
C THR A 9 3.88 25.93 -1.67
N ILE A 10 2.80 25.59 -0.96
CA ILE A 10 2.80 25.34 0.50
C ILE A 10 3.79 24.22 0.89
N PHE A 11 4.29 23.46 -0.10
CA PHE A 11 5.21 22.33 0.03
C PHE A 11 6.57 22.56 -0.62
N SER A 12 7.02 23.82 -0.72
CA SER A 12 8.34 24.18 -1.23
C SER A 12 9.50 23.49 -0.49
N PHE A 13 9.29 23.10 0.77
CA PHE A 13 10.26 22.36 1.60
C PHE A 13 10.41 20.87 1.25
N LEU A 14 9.52 20.31 0.42
CA LEU A 14 9.56 18.90 0.01
C LEU A 14 10.30 18.71 -1.31
N GLU A 15 11.00 17.59 -1.45
CA GLU A 15 11.51 17.10 -2.73
C GLU A 15 10.34 16.70 -3.67
N ASP A 16 10.53 16.79 -4.99
CA ASP A 16 9.44 16.70 -5.98
C ASP A 16 8.72 15.33 -5.98
N ASP A 17 9.46 14.26 -5.73
CA ASP A 17 8.99 12.88 -5.65
C ASP A 17 8.08 12.65 -4.42
N ILE A 18 8.43 13.28 -3.29
CA ILE A 18 7.64 13.26 -2.06
C ILE A 18 6.46 14.22 -2.17
N ARG A 19 6.66 15.40 -2.78
CA ARG A 19 5.66 16.46 -2.87
C ARG A 19 4.38 15.97 -3.53
N SER A 20 4.50 15.29 -4.67
CA SER A 20 3.35 14.76 -5.41
C SER A 20 2.54 13.77 -4.58
N TRP A 21 3.22 12.88 -3.85
CA TRP A 21 2.59 11.93 -2.94
C TRP A 21 1.90 12.65 -1.77
N VAL A 22 2.58 13.62 -1.15
CA VAL A 22 2.03 14.41 -0.05
C VAL A 22 0.77 15.19 -0.47
N GLU A 23 0.79 15.80 -1.66
CA GLU A 23 -0.35 16.54 -2.21
C GLU A 23 -1.60 15.68 -2.43
N GLU A 24 -1.43 14.41 -2.81
CA GLU A 24 -2.52 13.45 -2.97
C GLU A 24 -3.28 13.28 -1.66
N TYR A 25 -2.58 12.99 -0.55
CA TYR A 25 -3.20 12.71 0.74
C TYR A 25 -3.65 13.96 1.49
N ILE A 26 -2.98 15.09 1.29
CA ILE A 26 -3.39 16.33 1.96
C ILE A 26 -4.72 16.87 1.42
N LYS A 27 -5.02 16.70 0.13
CA LYS A 27 -6.34 17.09 -0.44
C LYS A 27 -7.51 16.44 0.30
N GLU A 28 -7.26 15.29 0.90
CA GLU A 28 -8.25 14.53 1.69
C GLU A 28 -8.27 14.93 3.18
N THR A 29 -7.47 15.93 3.58
CA THR A 29 -7.36 16.43 4.96
C THR A 29 -7.74 17.91 5.08
N ASP A 30 -8.15 18.33 6.28
CA ASP A 30 -8.57 19.71 6.59
C ASP A 30 -7.44 20.77 6.44
N VAL A 31 -6.21 20.35 6.12
CA VAL A 31 -4.99 21.19 6.10
C VAL A 31 -4.99 22.23 4.98
N VAL A 32 -5.78 22.04 3.92
CA VAL A 32 -5.77 22.94 2.73
C VAL A 32 -6.70 24.15 2.86
N SER A 33 -7.45 24.28 3.97
CA SER A 33 -8.59 25.20 4.01
C SER A 33 -8.27 26.69 4.23
N THR A 34 -7.04 27.09 4.59
CA THR A 34 -6.80 28.48 5.07
C THR A 34 -5.78 29.32 4.30
N GLY A 35 -4.98 28.76 3.37
CA GLY A 35 -3.98 29.55 2.63
C GLY A 35 -2.85 30.13 3.48
N GLU A 36 -2.72 29.69 4.74
CA GLU A 36 -1.62 30.05 5.64
C GLU A 36 -0.44 29.08 5.46
N THR A 37 0.78 29.58 5.60
CA THR A 37 2.00 28.77 5.62
C THR A 37 1.90 27.72 6.73
N THR A 38 1.71 26.46 6.32
CA THR A 38 1.50 25.36 7.25
C THR A 38 2.84 24.74 7.61
N HIS A 39 3.13 24.64 8.91
CA HIS A 39 4.37 24.03 9.39
C HIS A 39 4.48 22.57 8.90
N PRO A 40 5.65 22.08 8.43
CA PRO A 40 5.82 20.71 7.94
C PRO A 40 5.35 19.59 8.89
N ILE A 41 5.45 19.81 10.20
CA ILE A 41 4.99 18.86 11.23
C ILE A 41 3.47 18.76 11.28
N ASP A 42 2.76 19.83 10.93
CA ASP A 42 1.30 19.81 10.85
C ASP A 42 0.84 18.96 9.67
N VAL A 43 1.51 19.13 8.54
CA VAL A 43 1.33 18.32 7.34
C VAL A 43 1.56 16.84 7.65
N LEU A 44 2.75 16.51 8.17
CA LEU A 44 3.10 15.13 8.49
C LEU A 44 2.11 14.50 9.48
N PHE A 45 1.71 15.24 10.52
CA PHE A 45 0.71 14.75 11.48
C PHE A 45 -0.62 14.44 10.81
N ALA A 46 -1.08 15.29 9.88
CA ALA A 46 -2.36 15.10 9.20
C ALA A 46 -2.33 13.85 8.30
N ILE A 47 -1.25 13.63 7.55
CA ILE A 47 -1.10 12.45 6.70
C ILE A 47 -1.06 11.19 7.59
N ILE A 48 -0.28 11.18 8.67
CA ILE A 48 -0.25 10.01 9.57
C ILE A 48 -1.64 9.77 10.17
N ALA A 49 -2.36 10.81 10.58
CA ALA A 49 -3.70 10.68 11.12
C ALA A 49 -4.75 10.21 10.09
N HIS A 50 -4.52 10.46 8.79
CA HIS A 50 -5.34 9.91 7.71
C HIS A 50 -5.22 8.38 7.64
N PHE A 51 -3.98 7.87 7.59
CA PHE A 51 -3.73 6.42 7.57
C PHE A 51 -3.97 5.73 8.92
N TYR A 52 -3.84 6.47 10.02
CA TYR A 52 -3.99 5.97 11.39
C TYR A 52 -4.95 6.88 12.20
N PRO A 53 -6.27 6.76 11.98
CA PRO A 53 -7.29 7.58 12.62
C PRO A 53 -7.22 7.69 14.16
N PRO A 54 -6.79 6.64 14.92
CA PRO A 54 -6.64 6.77 16.37
C PRO A 54 -5.74 7.93 16.81
N LEU A 55 -4.74 8.29 15.99
CA LEU A 55 -3.82 9.39 16.29
C LEU A 55 -4.52 10.77 16.27
N LYS A 56 -5.59 10.91 15.46
CA LYS A 56 -6.39 12.14 15.33
C LYS A 56 -7.09 12.51 16.65
N ASN A 57 -7.48 11.51 17.43
CA ASN A 57 -8.26 11.67 18.66
C ASN A 57 -7.40 12.02 19.88
N GLU A 58 -6.08 11.94 19.77
CA GLU A 58 -5.21 12.26 20.88
C GLU A 58 -5.19 13.76 21.18
N THR A 59 -5.18 14.14 22.45
CA THR A 59 -5.21 15.55 22.89
C THR A 59 -3.94 16.29 22.44
N ILE A 60 -4.08 17.44 21.79
CA ILE A 60 -2.95 18.30 21.39
C ILE A 60 -2.94 19.52 22.31
N ARG A 61 -1.81 19.82 22.95
CA ARG A 61 -1.67 21.06 23.73
C ARG A 61 -1.57 22.24 22.76
N ARG A 62 -2.49 23.22 22.85
CA ARG A 62 -2.59 24.35 21.92
C ARG A 62 -2.27 25.72 22.57
N SER A 63 -1.51 25.75 23.66
CA SER A 63 -1.27 27.00 24.41
C SER A 63 -0.43 28.02 23.62
N THR A 64 0.48 27.53 22.77
CA THR A 64 1.30 28.31 21.83
C THR A 64 1.61 27.44 20.60
N ASP A 65 1.97 28.03 19.46
CA ASP A 65 2.36 27.25 18.29
C ASP A 65 3.55 26.34 18.55
N LYS A 66 4.59 26.84 19.23
CA LYS A 66 5.74 26.01 19.63
C LYS A 66 5.33 24.80 20.47
N ASN A 67 4.37 24.97 21.40
CA ASN A 67 3.87 23.85 22.21
C ASN A 67 2.98 22.89 21.41
N ARG A 68 2.21 23.41 20.45
CA ARG A 68 1.39 22.63 19.52
C ARG A 68 2.25 21.74 18.64
N ILE A 69 3.30 22.31 18.02
CA ILE A 69 4.28 21.58 17.21
C ILE A 69 5.00 20.53 18.05
N ARG A 70 5.55 20.89 19.23
CA ARG A 70 6.18 19.93 20.15
C ARG A 70 5.26 18.78 20.53
N SER A 71 3.98 19.07 20.78
CA SER A 71 2.98 18.06 21.13
C SER A 71 2.71 17.09 19.97
N LYS A 72 2.59 17.59 18.73
CA LYS A 72 2.43 16.75 17.53
C LYS A 72 3.69 15.93 17.25
N LEU A 73 4.84 16.57 17.33
CA LEU A 73 6.14 15.95 17.12
C LEU A 73 6.39 14.77 18.07
N LYS A 74 6.05 14.93 19.36
CA LYS A 74 6.14 13.84 20.34
C LYS A 74 5.31 12.63 19.93
N LYS A 75 4.10 12.85 19.39
CA LYS A 75 3.21 11.78 18.92
C LYS A 75 3.75 11.09 17.68
N ILE A 76 4.22 11.87 16.71
CA ILE A 76 4.88 11.38 15.50
C ILE A 76 6.08 10.50 15.88
N ARG A 77 6.96 10.98 16.76
CA ARG A 77 8.11 10.21 17.23
C ARG A 77 7.69 8.89 17.89
N ASN A 78 6.70 8.94 18.78
CA ASN A 78 6.20 7.74 19.44
C ASN A 78 5.61 6.74 18.44
N PHE A 79 4.90 7.24 17.42
CA PHE A 79 4.38 6.44 16.33
C PHE A 79 5.52 5.77 15.54
N PHE A 80 6.52 6.53 15.09
CA PHE A 80 7.67 5.98 14.37
C PHE A 80 8.39 4.89 15.17
N ASN A 81 8.59 5.12 16.47
CA ASN A 81 9.19 4.13 17.35
C ASN A 81 8.31 2.87 17.50
N ALA A 82 6.99 3.03 17.66
CA ALA A 82 6.07 1.90 17.83
C ALA A 82 6.00 1.00 16.58
N TYR A 83 6.17 1.59 15.39
CA TYR A 83 6.14 0.89 14.11
C TYR A 83 7.53 0.57 13.54
N ASN A 84 8.61 0.85 14.29
CA ASN A 84 10.00 0.68 13.84
C ASN A 84 10.31 1.37 12.50
N ILE A 85 9.74 2.56 12.29
CA ILE A 85 9.99 3.37 11.09
C ILE A 85 11.32 4.11 11.28
N PRO A 86 12.25 4.05 10.31
CA PRO A 86 13.48 4.83 10.35
C PRO A 86 13.19 6.32 10.56
N ALA A 87 13.97 6.97 11.41
CA ALA A 87 13.77 8.37 11.74
C ALA A 87 15.09 9.04 12.12
N PRO A 88 15.18 10.37 12.03
CA PRO A 88 16.38 11.11 12.40
C PRO A 88 16.63 11.08 13.91
N GLU A 89 17.90 11.23 14.29
CA GLU A 89 18.33 11.22 15.69
C GLU A 89 17.82 12.45 16.46
N HIS A 90 17.75 13.60 15.79
CA HIS A 90 17.49 14.90 16.41
C HIS A 90 16.15 15.52 16.00
N TRP A 91 15.08 15.10 16.67
CA TRP A 91 13.74 15.65 16.44
C TRP A 91 13.60 17.14 16.85
N LEU A 92 14.44 17.65 17.76
CA LEU A 92 14.31 19.01 18.28
C LEU A 92 14.46 20.09 17.20
N LEU A 93 15.17 19.79 16.12
CA LEU A 93 15.35 20.67 14.96
C LEU A 93 14.01 21.04 14.31
N PHE A 94 13.01 20.14 14.36
CA PHE A 94 11.69 20.37 13.76
C PHE A 94 10.79 21.34 14.50
N VAL A 95 11.21 21.83 15.66
CA VAL A 95 10.41 22.77 16.46
C VAL A 95 10.53 24.20 15.92
N GLU A 96 11.63 24.51 15.25
CA GLU A 96 11.89 25.82 14.66
C GLU A 96 11.63 25.70 13.16
N ASN A 97 10.70 26.52 12.64
CA ASN A 97 10.34 26.49 11.22
C ASN A 97 11.35 27.34 10.43
N ASP A 98 12.57 26.84 10.28
CA ASP A 98 13.62 27.50 9.51
C ASP A 98 13.78 26.83 8.14
N GLU A 99 13.11 27.38 7.14
CA GLU A 99 13.16 26.89 5.76
C GLU A 99 14.51 27.20 5.07
N THR A 100 15.39 27.98 5.70
CA THR A 100 16.75 28.24 5.19
C THR A 100 17.78 27.24 5.73
N ASP A 101 17.42 26.48 6.77
CA ASP A 101 18.26 25.46 7.37
C ASP A 101 18.24 24.17 6.53
N LYS A 102 19.40 23.86 5.95
CA LYS A 102 19.60 22.64 5.14
C LYS A 102 19.44 21.37 5.98
N GLU A 103 19.85 21.38 7.23
CA GLU A 103 19.73 20.22 8.11
C GLU A 103 18.27 19.96 8.46
N PHE A 104 17.48 21.02 8.71
CA PHE A 104 16.03 20.93 8.86
C PHE A 104 15.37 20.32 7.61
N LEU A 105 15.66 20.86 6.42
CA LEU A 105 15.08 20.39 5.16
C LEU A 105 15.42 18.93 4.85
N GLN A 106 16.67 18.52 5.08
CA GLN A 106 17.08 17.12 4.87
C GLN A 106 16.36 16.18 5.84
N ASN A 107 16.29 16.54 7.11
CA ASN A 107 15.66 15.70 8.12
C ASN A 107 14.14 15.60 7.91
N ILE A 108 13.48 16.68 7.48
CA ILE A 108 12.02 16.62 7.26
C ILE A 108 11.69 15.75 6.06
N ASN A 109 12.42 15.88 4.94
CA ASN A 109 12.27 15.00 3.79
C ASN A 109 12.54 13.55 4.14
N LEU A 110 13.61 13.25 4.91
CA LEU A 110 13.88 11.90 5.40
C LEU A 110 12.69 11.30 6.16
N VAL A 111 12.03 12.09 7.03
CA VAL A 111 10.87 11.63 7.78
C VAL A 111 9.69 11.34 6.86
N PHE A 112 9.42 12.20 5.87
CA PHE A 112 8.37 11.95 4.87
C PHE A 112 8.67 10.70 4.02
N VAL A 113 9.88 10.55 3.50
CA VAL A 113 10.31 9.36 2.75
C VAL A 113 10.17 8.10 3.59
N SER A 114 10.58 8.15 4.85
CA SER A 114 10.51 6.99 5.75
C SER A 114 9.07 6.57 5.99
N PHE A 115 8.15 7.53 6.13
CA PHE A 115 6.74 7.24 6.29
C PHE A 115 6.10 6.74 4.98
N GLN A 116 6.40 7.36 3.84
CA GLN A 116 5.93 6.91 2.52
C GLN A 116 6.36 5.46 2.27
N ASN A 117 7.63 5.13 2.51
CA ASN A 117 8.15 3.77 2.37
C ASN A 117 7.44 2.77 3.30
N HIS A 118 7.10 3.18 4.53
CA HIS A 118 6.32 2.34 5.45
C HIS A 118 4.94 2.01 4.88
N ILE A 119 4.23 2.98 4.30
CA ILE A 119 2.93 2.76 3.65
C ILE A 119 3.08 1.85 2.43
N LEU A 120 3.98 2.18 1.50
CA LEU A 120 4.20 1.40 0.28
C LEU A 120 4.58 -0.06 0.57
N LYS A 121 5.43 -0.29 1.58
CA LYS A 121 5.80 -1.64 2.00
C LYS A 121 4.61 -2.43 2.51
N LYS A 122 3.71 -1.79 3.26
CA LYS A 122 2.49 -2.41 3.78
C LYS A 122 1.56 -2.82 2.62
N GLU A 123 1.33 -1.92 1.67
CA GLU A 123 0.50 -2.18 0.48
C GLU A 123 1.07 -3.31 -0.39
N LEU A 124 2.38 -3.28 -0.65
CA LEU A 124 3.06 -4.33 -1.40
C LEU A 124 2.92 -5.70 -0.72
N THR A 125 3.03 -5.73 0.61
CA THR A 125 2.87 -6.96 1.40
C THR A 125 1.45 -7.51 1.28
N GLU A 126 0.44 -6.63 1.36
CA GLU A 126 -0.97 -7.02 1.22
C GLU A 126 -1.25 -7.59 -0.17
N LEU A 127 -0.81 -6.91 -1.24
CA LEU A 127 -0.97 -7.38 -2.60
C LEU A 127 -0.29 -8.73 -2.84
N THR A 128 0.93 -8.90 -2.31
CA THR A 128 1.68 -10.15 -2.43
C THR A 128 0.94 -11.30 -1.74
N ASN A 129 0.36 -11.05 -0.55
CA ASN A 129 -0.42 -12.06 0.16
C ASN A 129 -1.68 -12.47 -0.60
N GLN A 130 -2.36 -11.51 -1.25
CA GLN A 130 -3.51 -11.80 -2.10
C GLN A 130 -3.12 -12.66 -3.32
N GLN A 131 -2.00 -12.33 -3.97
CA GLN A 131 -1.47 -13.12 -5.09
C GLN A 131 -1.11 -14.54 -4.67
N LEU A 132 -0.49 -14.71 -3.50
CA LEU A 132 -0.19 -16.04 -2.94
C LEU A 132 -1.46 -16.86 -2.68
N ALA A 133 -2.52 -16.25 -2.18
CA ALA A 133 -3.79 -16.94 -1.95
C ALA A 133 -4.41 -17.46 -3.26
N VAL A 134 -4.41 -16.64 -4.32
CA VAL A 134 -4.91 -17.05 -5.65
C VAL A 134 -4.05 -18.18 -6.24
N LEU A 135 -2.73 -18.08 -6.12
CA LEU A 135 -1.83 -19.15 -6.59
C LEU A 135 -2.11 -20.48 -5.86
N GLN A 136 -2.35 -20.43 -4.56
CA GLN A 136 -2.69 -21.62 -3.78
C GLN A 136 -4.01 -22.24 -4.25
N GLU A 137 -5.02 -21.44 -4.56
CA GLU A 137 -6.29 -21.92 -5.11
C GLU A 137 -6.09 -22.60 -6.47
N MET A 138 -5.30 -21.98 -7.36
CA MET A 138 -5.01 -22.54 -8.68
C MET A 138 -4.24 -23.87 -8.58
N LEU A 139 -3.32 -24.00 -7.62
CA LEU A 139 -2.63 -25.26 -7.35
C LEU A 139 -3.61 -26.33 -6.86
N ASN A 140 -4.52 -26.00 -5.95
CA ASN A 140 -5.54 -26.95 -5.48
C ASN A 140 -6.45 -27.41 -6.62
N ILE A 141 -6.85 -26.51 -7.52
CA ILE A 141 -7.62 -26.84 -8.73
C ILE A 141 -6.81 -27.76 -9.65
N GLN A 142 -5.52 -27.48 -9.85
CA GLN A 142 -4.63 -28.30 -10.67
C GLN A 142 -4.47 -29.71 -10.09
N GLU A 143 -4.29 -29.85 -8.78
CA GLU A 143 -4.21 -31.14 -8.09
C GLU A 143 -5.52 -31.92 -8.20
N GLY A 144 -6.66 -31.26 -7.99
CA GLY A 144 -7.98 -31.83 -8.21
C GLY A 144 -8.16 -32.34 -9.65
N ASN A 145 -7.81 -31.51 -10.64
CA ASN A 145 -7.86 -31.88 -12.05
C ASN A 145 -6.96 -33.08 -12.36
N ARG A 146 -5.74 -33.13 -11.80
CA ARG A 146 -4.84 -34.27 -11.96
C ARG A 146 -5.44 -35.55 -11.39
N PHE A 147 -6.04 -35.47 -10.20
CA PHE A 147 -6.72 -36.59 -9.57
C PHE A 147 -7.88 -37.12 -10.42
N TYR A 148 -8.75 -36.23 -10.92
CA TYR A 148 -9.87 -36.64 -11.78
C TYR A 148 -9.41 -37.19 -13.13
N ARG A 149 -8.39 -36.61 -13.76
CA ARG A 149 -7.80 -37.16 -14.99
C ARG A 149 -7.28 -38.60 -14.78
N ASN A 150 -6.59 -38.86 -13.68
CA ASN A 150 -6.11 -40.21 -13.37
C ASN A 150 -7.26 -41.22 -13.17
N LYS A 151 -8.36 -40.80 -12.52
CA LYS A 151 -9.56 -41.63 -12.38
C LYS A 151 -10.22 -41.93 -13.72
N LEU A 152 -10.40 -40.92 -14.58
CA LEU A 152 -10.96 -41.09 -15.91
C LEU A 152 -10.09 -42.02 -16.76
N GLN A 153 -8.76 -41.88 -16.69
CA GLN A 153 -7.84 -42.79 -17.39
C GLN A 153 -7.96 -44.24 -16.90
N THR A 154 -8.17 -44.44 -15.59
CA THR A 154 -8.36 -45.78 -15.02
C THR A 154 -9.65 -46.43 -15.55
N ILE A 155 -10.74 -45.66 -15.60
CA ILE A 155 -12.03 -46.12 -16.17
C ILE A 155 -11.87 -46.42 -17.65
N LEU A 156 -11.26 -45.51 -18.42
CA LEU A 156 -11.03 -45.68 -19.85
C LEU A 156 -10.24 -46.96 -20.15
N ASN A 157 -9.15 -47.18 -19.41
CA ASN A 157 -8.33 -48.39 -19.53
C ASN A 157 -9.11 -49.67 -19.19
N TYR A 158 -10.03 -49.61 -18.22
CA TYR A 158 -10.86 -50.76 -17.85
C TYR A 158 -11.88 -51.08 -18.94
N VAL A 159 -12.61 -50.08 -19.44
CA VAL A 159 -13.63 -50.26 -20.49
C VAL A 159 -13.00 -50.72 -21.81
N GLN A 160 -11.84 -50.19 -22.19
CA GLN A 160 -11.12 -50.62 -23.38
C GLN A 160 -10.65 -52.08 -23.32
N LYS A 161 -10.39 -52.61 -22.12
CA LYS A 161 -10.01 -54.02 -21.92
C LYS A 161 -11.21 -54.98 -21.86
N ASN A 162 -12.42 -54.45 -21.65
CA ASN A 162 -13.65 -55.23 -21.51
C ASN A 162 -14.74 -54.62 -22.43
N PRO A 163 -14.55 -54.66 -23.77
CA PRO A 163 -15.41 -53.96 -24.72
C PRO A 163 -16.85 -54.46 -24.74
N GLU A 164 -17.09 -55.70 -24.31
CA GLU A 164 -18.41 -56.33 -24.19
C GLU A 164 -19.30 -55.76 -23.08
N LEU A 165 -18.75 -54.91 -22.19
CA LEU A 165 -19.53 -54.25 -21.15
C LEU A 165 -20.61 -53.33 -21.75
N PRO A 166 -21.81 -53.27 -21.14
CA PRO A 166 -22.84 -52.32 -21.56
C PRO A 166 -22.32 -50.88 -21.54
N PHE A 167 -22.68 -50.11 -22.56
CA PHE A 167 -22.34 -48.69 -22.72
C PHE A 167 -20.84 -48.38 -22.86
N SER A 168 -20.02 -49.38 -23.20
CA SER A 168 -18.56 -49.22 -23.31
C SER A 168 -18.17 -48.14 -24.33
N SER A 169 -18.85 -48.09 -25.47
CA SER A 169 -18.60 -47.12 -26.53
C SER A 169 -18.98 -45.69 -26.13
N GLU A 170 -20.12 -45.52 -25.46
CA GLU A 170 -20.61 -44.22 -24.98
C GLU A 170 -19.71 -43.64 -23.89
N ILE A 171 -19.20 -44.48 -22.98
CA ILE A 171 -18.26 -44.05 -21.95
C ILE A 171 -16.93 -43.61 -22.57
N ILE A 172 -16.40 -44.36 -23.55
CA ILE A 172 -15.18 -43.97 -24.26
C ILE A 172 -15.38 -42.61 -24.93
N GLN A 173 -16.47 -42.44 -25.69
CA GLN A 173 -16.77 -41.19 -26.38
C GLN A 173 -16.91 -40.02 -25.41
N PHE A 174 -17.59 -40.21 -24.28
CA PHE A 174 -17.75 -39.16 -23.27
C PHE A 174 -16.40 -38.71 -22.68
N ILE A 175 -15.49 -39.64 -22.41
CA ILE A 175 -14.19 -39.33 -21.80
C ILE A 175 -13.21 -38.68 -22.80
N THR A 176 -13.24 -39.11 -24.06
CA THR A 176 -12.25 -38.67 -25.08
C THR A 176 -12.69 -37.44 -25.87
N THR A 177 -13.97 -37.06 -25.80
CA THR A 177 -14.45 -35.85 -26.48
C THR A 177 -13.92 -34.61 -25.79
N GLU A 178 -13.17 -33.79 -26.53
CA GLU A 178 -12.68 -32.51 -26.04
C GLU A 178 -13.86 -31.57 -25.72
N PRO A 179 -13.97 -31.04 -24.48
CA PRO A 179 -15.03 -30.12 -24.12
C PRO A 179 -14.94 -28.84 -24.97
N GLU A 180 -16.09 -28.29 -25.35
CA GLU A 180 -16.16 -27.11 -26.22
C GLU A 180 -15.42 -25.89 -25.65
N CYS A 181 -15.35 -25.75 -24.32
CA CYS A 181 -14.61 -24.68 -23.66
C CYS A 181 -13.08 -24.74 -23.83
N PHE A 182 -12.52 -25.83 -24.36
CA PHE A 182 -11.10 -25.96 -24.71
C PHE A 182 -10.80 -25.82 -26.20
N LYS A 183 -11.85 -25.73 -27.04
CA LYS A 183 -11.68 -25.49 -28.47
C LYS A 183 -11.40 -23.99 -28.66
N SER A 184 -10.20 -23.66 -29.11
CA SER A 184 -9.83 -22.29 -29.49
C SER A 184 -10.66 -21.83 -30.69
N GLU A 185 -11.18 -20.60 -30.63
CA GLU A 185 -11.86 -19.91 -31.75
C GLU A 185 -10.94 -19.76 -32.97
#